data_AF-A0A521Z1N5-F1
#
_entry.id   AF-A0A521Z1N5-F1
#
_cell.length_a   1.000
_cell.length_b   1.000
_cell.length_c   1.000
_cell.angle_alpha   90.00
_cell.angle_beta   90.00
_cell.angle_gamma   90.00
#
_symmetry.space_group_name_H-M   'P 1'
#
loop_
_entity.id
_entity.type
_entity.pdbx_description
1 polymer ?
#
loop_
_entity_poly.entity_id
_entity_poly.type
_entity_poly.pdbx_seq_one_letter_code
_entity_poly.pdbx_strand_id
1 'polypeptide(L)' 'MISSCLIGLTFLPQAGADYEALVTPDDNGCRLALTRLEQQGATIARDPVPFSRIRTKCE' A
#
# COMPACT_ATOMS: atom_id res chain seq x y z
N MET A 1 -22.93 2.68 -9.48
CA MET A 1 -22.82 1.84 -8.27
C MET A 1 -21.37 1.86 -7.85
N ILE A 2 -21.08 2.21 -6.60
CA ILE A 2 -19.71 2.10 -6.09
C ILE A 2 -19.48 0.62 -5.77
N SER A 3 -18.73 -0.08 -6.63
CA SER A 3 -18.27 -1.43 -6.33
C SER A 3 -17.35 -1.35 -5.12
N SER A 4 -17.72 -2.00 -4.04
CA SER A 4 -16.88 -2.08 -2.84
C SER A 4 -15.73 -3.02 -3.14
N CYS A 5 -14.52 -2.53 -2.94
CA CYS A 5 -13.30 -3.23 -3.31
C CYS A 5 -12.54 -3.63 -2.06
N LEU A 6 -12.38 -4.93 -1.85
CA LEU A 6 -11.60 -5.49 -0.73
C LEU A 6 -10.15 -5.65 -1.15
N ILE A 7 -9.25 -5.06 -0.37
CA ILE A 7 -7.81 -5.12 -0.61
C ILE A 7 -7.17 -5.85 0.56
N GLY A 8 -6.66 -7.06 0.27
CA GLY A 8 -5.82 -7.81 1.19
C GLY A 8 -4.35 -7.58 0.84
N LEU A 9 -3.57 -7.06 1.79
CA LEU A 9 -2.13 -6.85 1.66
C LEU A 9 -1.38 -7.65 2.72
N THR A 10 -0.30 -8.31 2.30
CA THR A 10 0.60 -9.06 3.19
C THR A 10 2.03 -8.65 2.86
N PHE A 11 2.73 -8.12 3.85
CA PHE A 11 4.11 -7.69 3.77
C PHE A 11 4.84 -7.98 5.09
N LEU A 12 6.16 -7.88 5.10
CA LEU A 12 6.98 -8.04 6.30
C LEU A 12 7.36 -6.65 6.83
N PRO A 13 6.70 -6.14 7.88
CA PRO A 13 7.06 -4.83 8.44
C PRO A 13 8.40 -4.91 9.17
N GLN A 14 9.18 -3.85 9.04
CA GLN A 14 10.40 -3.63 9.81
C GLN A 14 10.01 -2.89 11.10
N ALA A 15 10.64 -3.26 12.21
CA ALA A 15 10.38 -2.63 13.50
C ALA A 15 10.79 -1.15 13.47
N GLY A 16 9.91 -0.27 13.95
CA GLY A 16 10.18 1.18 14.04
C GLY A 16 10.10 1.94 12.72
N ALA A 17 9.63 1.32 11.64
CA ALA A 17 9.38 1.98 10.37
C ALA A 17 7.91 2.42 10.25
N ASP A 18 7.70 3.59 9.66
CA ASP A 18 6.38 4.08 9.29
C ASP A 18 6.02 3.63 7.87
N TYR A 19 4.73 3.42 7.61
CA TYR A 19 4.24 2.96 6.31
C TYR A 19 3.02 3.75 5.87
N GLU A 20 2.98 4.09 4.59
CA GLU A 20 1.84 4.74 3.93
C GLU A 20 1.27 3.83 2.85
N ALA A 21 -0.03 3.57 2.92
CA ALA A 21 -0.76 2.81 1.92
C ALA A 21 -1.71 3.74 1.14
N LEU A 22 -1.53 3.82 -0.17
CA LEU A 22 -2.43 4.54 -1.07
C LEU A 22 -3.27 3.53 -1.86
N VAL A 23 -4.59 3.65 -1.72
CA VAL A 23 -5.57 2.87 -2.48
C VAL A 23 -6.23 3.78 -3.50
N THR A 24 -6.09 3.42 -4.78
CA THR A 24 -6.73 4.14 -5.88
C THR A 24 -7.72 3.21 -6.57
N PRO A 25 -9.04 3.48 -6.51
CA PRO A 25 -10.01 2.75 -7.32
C PRO A 25 -9.79 3.09 -8.80
N ASP A 26 -9.95 2.10 -9.67
CA ASP A 26 -9.95 2.23 -11.12
C ASP A 26 -11.10 1.40 -11.74
N ASP A 27 -11.31 1.55 -13.05
CA ASP A 27 -12.41 0.88 -13.76
C ASP A 27 -12.30 -0.66 -13.74
N ASN A 28 -11.13 -1.21 -13.43
CA ASN A 28 -10.85 -2.64 -13.34
C ASN A 28 -10.69 -3.14 -11.89
N GLY A 29 -10.91 -2.27 -10.90
CA GLY A 29 -10.89 -2.58 -9.48
C GLY A 29 -10.12 -1.59 -8.63
N CYS A 30 -9.11 -2.06 -7.89
CA CYS A 30 -8.28 -1.18 -7.06
C CYS A 30 -6.80 -1.42 -7.27
N ARG A 31 -6.04 -0.34 -7.23
CA ARG A 31 -4.59 -0.35 -7.15
C ARG A 31 -4.16 0.02 -5.74
N LEU A 32 -3.16 -0.70 -5.23
CA LEU A 32 -2.54 -0.45 -3.94
C LEU A 32 -1.07 -0.10 -4.17
N ALA A 33 -0.61 0.99 -3.56
CA ALA A 33 0.79 1.32 -3.39
C ALA A 33 1.11 1.37 -1.89
N LEU A 34 2.22 0.75 -1.48
CA LEU A 34 2.69 0.73 -0.10
C LEU A 34 4.12 1.26 -0.09
N THR A 35 4.34 2.26 0.74
CA THR A 35 5.61 2.97 0.82
C THR A 35 6.09 2.95 2.26
N ARG A 36 7.33 2.56 2.48
CA ARG A 36 8.02 2.75 3.75
C ARG A 36 8.48 4.20 3.83
N LEU A 37 8.13 4.84 4.93
CA LEU A 37 8.60 6.18 5.27
C LEU A 37 9.80 6.02 6.19
N GLU A 38 10.95 6.50 5.75
CA GLU A 38 12.15 6.57 6.58
C GLU A 38 12.49 8.01 6.88
N GLN A 39 12.55 8.36 8.17
CA GLN A 39 13.10 9.64 8.58
C GLN A 39 14.62 9.59 8.49
N GLN A 40 15.18 10.34 7.54
CA GLN A 40 16.60 10.61 7.44
C GLN A 40 16.85 12.06 7.84
N GLY A 41 16.96 12.30 9.15
CA GLY A 41 17.07 13.64 9.71
C GLY A 41 15.78 14.45 9.51
N ALA A 42 15.84 15.54 8.73
CA ALA A 42 14.68 16.38 8.43
C ALA A 42 13.90 15.94 7.16
N THR A 43 14.36 14.91 6.46
CA THR A 43 13.78 14.46 5.19
C THR A 43 13.06 13.13 5.38
N ILE A 44 11.88 12.99 4.78
CA ILE A 44 11.18 11.70 4.69
C ILE A 44 11.57 11.06 3.36
N ALA A 45 12.34 9.98 3.43
CA ALA A 45 12.59 9.10 2.29
C ALA A 45 11.41 8.14 2.12
N ARG A 46 11.03 7.90 0.86
CA ARG A 46 9.90 7.05 0.46
C ARG A 46 10.45 5.86 -0.31
N ASP A 47 10.45 4.69 0.33
CA ASP A 47 10.94 3.46 -0.27
C ASP A 47 9.75 2.54 -0.63
N PRO A 48 9.51 2.22 -1.91
CA PRO A 48 8.38 1.38 -2.30
C PRO A 48 8.56 -0.03 -1.76
N VAL A 49 7.58 -0.50 -0.97
CA VAL A 49 7.63 -1.84 -0.38
C VAL A 49 7.24 -2.87 -1.44
N PRO A 50 8.13 -3.81 -1.81
CA PRO A 50 7.77 -4.87 -2.74
C PRO A 50 6.73 -5.80 -2.11
N PHE A 51 5.61 -5.97 -2.79
CA PHE A 51 4.53 -6.84 -2.33
C PHE A 51 4.83 -8.30 -2.62
N SER A 52 4.59 -9.18 -1.66
CA SER A 52 4.66 -10.63 -1.89
C SER A 52 3.38 -11.16 -2.57
N ARG A 53 2.21 -10.59 -2.26
CA ARG A 53 0.90 -10.85 -2.90
C ARG A 53 -0.04 -9.65 -2.75
N ILE A 54 -0.76 -9.31 -3.81
CA ILE A 54 -1.90 -8.40 -3.79
C ILE A 54 -3.14 -9.23 -4.15
N ARG A 55 -4.18 -9.21 -3.31
CA ARG A 55 -5.51 -9.71 -3.70
C ARG A 55 -6.48 -8.54 -3.71
N THR A 56 -7.01 -8.27 -4.90
CA THR A 56 -8.11 -7.34 -5.11
C THR A 56 -9.34 -8.17 -5.46
N LYS A 57 -10.45 -7.93 -4.76
CA LYS A 57 -11.76 -8.46 -5.13
C LYS A 57 -12.73 -7.29 -5.16
N CYS A 58 -13.36 -7.11 -6.32
CA CYS A 58 -14.41 -6.11 -6.50
C CYS A 58 -15.74 -6.86 -6.48
N GLU A 59 -16.70 -6.38 -5.69
CA GLU A 59 -18.07 -6.92 -5.59
C GLU A 59 -19.09 -5.94 -6.18
#